data_AF-A0A2M7ZS25-F1
#
_entry.id   AF-A0A2M7ZS25-F1
#
_cell.length_a   1.000
_cell.length_b   1.000
_cell.length_c   1.000
_cell.angle_alpha   90.00
_cell.angle_beta   90.00
_cell.angle_gamma   90.00
#
_symmetry.space_group_name_H-M   'P 1'
#
loop_
_entity.id
_entity.type
_entity.pdbx_description
1 polymer ?
#
loop_
_entity_poly.entity_id
_entity_poly.type
_entity_poly.pdbx_seq_one_letter_code
_entity_poly.pdbx_strand_id
1 'polypeptide(L)'
;MNFYKIYSANILSRCKGFLEAILIITFMAPVVAMSQSSPSPVKLGTSGDFVILAKTGISSTGTTQITGDLGISPAAATFITGFGLILDPSNTFSISSLVKGKIYAADYATPTPAKMTTAIGDMETAYTDAAGRTLPDYSELYNGDLTGQTLTPGLYKWSTGVQVAAGGVTIAGGANDVWIFQIAQNLELSSGAIVSLIEGAQASNIFWQVAGGVTLGTTADMKGIILCKTQIVISNGASLTGRALAQTAVTLDANSVTTPIVTVVENELLPRKYALLQNYPNPFNPSTKIQYSIEKAAQVSLKVYNLLGLEVATLVNLRQEPGNYSVLFNTNNLARSFSSGVYFYRLEAGTFVSTKKLIFMK
;
A
#
# COMPACT_ATOMS: atom_id res chain seq x y z
N MET A 1 -62.45 -65.81 21.45
CA MET A 1 -62.41 -65.22 22.81
C MET A 1 -61.02 -64.62 23.00
N ASN A 2 -60.77 -63.37 22.62
CA ASN A 2 -61.08 -62.14 23.35
C ASN A 2 -60.73 -62.26 24.84
N PHE A 3 -59.60 -61.71 25.25
CA PHE A 3 -59.46 -60.51 26.10
C PHE A 3 -57.95 -60.21 26.22
N TYR A 4 -57.57 -58.94 26.39
CA TYR A 4 -56.18 -58.39 26.38
C TYR A 4 -55.62 -57.95 25.00
N LYS A 5 -56.49 -57.39 24.15
CA LYS A 5 -56.16 -56.12 23.49
C LYS A 5 -56.47 -55.01 24.50
N ILE A 6 -55.68 -53.93 24.50
CA ILE A 6 -55.64 -52.79 25.45
C ILE A 6 -54.48 -52.99 26.45
N TYR A 7 -53.54 -52.03 26.45
CA TYR A 7 -52.29 -51.92 27.24
C TYR A 7 -50.92 -52.21 26.59
N SER A 8 -50.75 -52.03 25.28
CA SER A 8 -49.40 -51.79 24.73
C SER A 8 -49.28 -50.66 23.69
N ALA A 9 -50.34 -49.87 23.49
CA ALA A 9 -50.33 -48.75 22.55
C ALA A 9 -49.93 -47.39 23.17
N ASN A 10 -49.65 -47.33 24.49
CA ASN A 10 -49.35 -46.07 25.20
C ASN A 10 -47.90 -45.91 25.68
N ILE A 11 -46.99 -46.80 25.30
CA ILE A 11 -45.54 -46.66 25.57
C ILE A 11 -44.77 -46.20 24.32
N LEU A 12 -45.23 -46.55 23.12
CA LEU A 12 -44.58 -46.14 21.86
C LEU A 12 -44.89 -44.69 21.41
N SER A 13 -45.92 -44.04 21.97
CA SER A 13 -46.26 -42.64 21.67
C SER A 13 -45.51 -41.63 22.58
N ARG A 14 -44.99 -42.08 23.73
CA ARG A 14 -44.23 -41.22 24.67
C ARG A 14 -42.71 -41.23 24.44
N CYS A 15 -42.19 -42.06 23.55
CA CYS A 15 -40.79 -42.03 23.13
C CYS A 15 -40.53 -41.22 21.84
N LYS A 16 -41.57 -40.67 21.20
CA LYS A 16 -41.43 -39.78 20.02
C LYS A 16 -41.33 -38.28 20.35
N GLY A 17 -41.42 -37.90 21.63
CA GLY A 17 -41.29 -36.51 22.10
C GLY A 17 -39.94 -36.18 22.75
N PHE A 18 -38.92 -37.01 22.55
CA PHE A 18 -37.56 -36.82 23.09
C PHE A 18 -36.49 -37.01 22.00
N LEU A 19 -36.85 -36.77 20.73
CA LEU A 19 -35.88 -36.33 19.73
C LEU A 19 -35.87 -34.80 19.77
N GLU A 20 -34.67 -34.24 19.99
CA GLU A 20 -34.23 -32.85 19.75
C GLU A 20 -33.55 -32.23 20.97
N ALA A 21 -32.35 -32.73 21.29
CA ALA A 21 -31.23 -31.93 21.78
C ALA A 21 -29.98 -32.82 21.86
N ILE A 22 -29.55 -33.38 20.73
CA ILE A 22 -28.16 -33.86 20.63
C ILE A 22 -27.32 -32.61 20.41
N LEU A 23 -26.73 -32.12 21.50
CA LEU A 23 -25.70 -31.10 21.47
C LEU A 23 -24.48 -31.70 20.74
N ILE A 24 -24.41 -31.50 19.42
CA ILE A 24 -23.19 -31.75 18.66
C ILE A 24 -22.20 -30.67 19.09
N ILE A 25 -21.35 -31.00 20.06
CA ILE A 25 -20.14 -30.23 20.33
C ILE A 25 -19.21 -30.54 19.17
N THR A 26 -19.32 -29.77 18.09
CA THR A 26 -18.30 -29.69 17.06
C THR A 26 -17.05 -29.18 17.76
N PHE A 27 -16.06 -30.05 17.95
CA PHE A 27 -14.70 -29.62 18.21
C PHE A 27 -14.28 -28.75 17.01
N MET A 28 -14.41 -27.43 17.15
CA MET A 28 -13.64 -26.50 16.34
C MET A 28 -12.18 -26.74 16.76
N ALA A 29 -11.50 -27.64 16.03
CA ALA A 29 -10.05 -27.54 15.97
C ALA A 29 -9.75 -26.08 15.62
N PRO A 30 -8.81 -25.40 16.30
CA PRO A 30 -8.39 -24.10 15.85
C PRO A 30 -7.98 -24.28 14.39
N VAL A 31 -8.73 -23.65 13.48
CA VAL A 31 -8.25 -23.45 12.12
C VAL A 31 -6.98 -22.65 12.35
N VAL A 32 -5.84 -23.33 12.26
CA VAL A 32 -4.57 -22.65 12.13
C VAL A 32 -4.75 -21.91 10.82
N ALA A 33 -5.03 -20.60 10.91
CA ALA A 33 -4.99 -19.73 9.75
C ALA A 33 -3.60 -19.93 9.16
N MET A 34 -3.51 -20.71 8.08
CA MET A 34 -2.31 -20.71 7.27
C MET A 34 -2.15 -19.25 6.89
N SER A 35 -1.03 -18.63 7.28
CA SER A 35 -0.66 -17.31 6.81
C SER A 35 -0.68 -17.40 5.28
N GLN A 36 -1.76 -16.92 4.66
CA GLN A 36 -1.84 -16.83 3.22
C GLN A 36 -0.83 -15.75 2.85
N SER A 37 0.32 -16.19 2.32
CA SER A 37 1.39 -15.29 1.94
C SER A 37 0.90 -14.48 0.75
N SER A 38 0.65 -13.19 0.93
CA SER A 38 0.33 -12.30 -0.19
C SER A 38 1.49 -12.32 -1.21
N PRO A 39 1.19 -12.32 -2.52
CA PRO A 39 2.23 -12.39 -3.55
C PRO A 39 3.15 -11.16 -3.49
N SER A 40 4.39 -11.28 -3.98
CA SER A 40 5.25 -10.10 -4.10
C SER A 40 4.63 -9.05 -5.04
N PRO A 41 4.69 -7.74 -4.74
CA PRO A 41 4.18 -6.71 -5.64
C PRO A 41 4.78 -6.80 -7.04
N VAL A 42 4.03 -6.38 -8.07
CA VAL A 42 4.55 -6.25 -9.44
C VAL A 42 5.43 -5.01 -9.51
N LYS A 43 6.65 -5.15 -10.02
CA LYS A 43 7.59 -4.03 -10.13
C LYS A 43 7.28 -3.21 -11.37
N LEU A 44 6.85 -1.96 -11.18
CA LEU A 44 6.52 -1.06 -12.30
C LEU A 44 7.73 -0.37 -12.93
N GLY A 45 8.89 -0.34 -12.27
CA GLY A 45 10.03 0.47 -12.73
C GLY A 45 9.63 1.94 -12.95
N THR A 46 10.14 2.54 -14.01
CA THR A 46 9.82 3.92 -14.42
C THR A 46 8.41 4.09 -14.98
N SER A 47 7.71 3.01 -15.36
CA SER A 47 6.27 3.12 -15.67
C SER A 47 5.44 3.52 -14.45
N GLY A 48 5.96 3.26 -13.25
CA GLY A 48 5.41 3.70 -11.97
C GLY A 48 5.46 5.21 -11.74
N ASP A 49 6.10 6.00 -12.62
CA ASP A 49 6.05 7.46 -12.53
C ASP A 49 4.80 8.05 -13.20
N PHE A 50 4.10 7.26 -14.03
CA PHE A 50 3.00 7.73 -14.89
C PHE A 50 1.64 7.25 -14.39
N VAL A 51 0.68 8.16 -14.27
CA VAL A 51 -0.71 7.80 -13.96
C VAL A 51 -1.41 7.23 -15.18
N ILE A 52 -1.05 7.70 -16.38
CA ILE A 52 -1.49 7.14 -17.66
C ILE A 52 -0.27 6.98 -18.57
N LEU A 53 -0.10 5.78 -19.11
CA LEU A 53 0.96 5.47 -20.05
C LEU A 53 0.39 4.64 -21.20
N ALA A 54 0.62 5.05 -22.45
CA ALA A 54 0.08 4.38 -23.63
C ALA A 54 1.09 4.29 -24.78
N LYS A 55 0.84 3.39 -25.74
CA LYS A 55 1.71 3.24 -26.92
C LYS A 55 1.22 3.95 -28.17
N THR A 56 -0.11 3.99 -28.37
CA THR A 56 -0.71 4.36 -29.67
C THR A 56 -1.66 5.55 -29.59
N GLY A 57 -2.19 5.91 -28.42
CA GLY A 57 -3.03 7.10 -28.29
C GLY A 57 -3.51 7.36 -26.87
N ILE A 58 -3.72 8.64 -26.54
CA ILE A 58 -4.42 9.07 -25.33
C ILE A 58 -5.41 10.15 -25.74
N SER A 59 -6.70 9.91 -25.59
CA SER A 59 -7.73 10.91 -25.93
C SER A 59 -8.59 11.26 -24.73
N SER A 60 -9.06 12.51 -24.70
CA SER A 60 -10.03 12.97 -23.70
C SER A 60 -11.14 13.79 -24.36
N THR A 61 -12.38 13.55 -23.94
CA THR A 61 -13.52 14.45 -24.14
C THR A 61 -14.03 14.95 -22.79
N GLY A 62 -14.78 16.05 -22.79
CA GLY A 62 -15.34 16.62 -21.56
C GLY A 62 -14.29 17.17 -20.57
N THR A 63 -14.73 17.47 -19.35
CA THR A 63 -13.90 18.07 -18.30
C THR A 63 -13.19 16.99 -17.49
N THR A 64 -12.10 16.44 -18.03
CA THR A 64 -11.27 15.45 -17.35
C THR A 64 -10.30 16.10 -16.36
N GLN A 65 -10.06 15.45 -15.22
CA GLN A 65 -9.09 15.87 -14.19
C GLN A 65 -8.10 14.75 -13.90
N ILE A 66 -6.82 15.00 -14.14
CA ILE A 66 -5.76 14.02 -13.96
C ILE A 66 -4.75 14.53 -12.93
N THR A 67 -4.40 13.69 -11.95
CA THR A 67 -3.34 13.98 -10.99
C THR A 67 -2.22 12.95 -11.14
N GLY A 68 -1.10 13.41 -11.70
CA GLY A 68 0.05 12.59 -12.08
C GLY A 68 0.47 12.82 -13.54
N ASP A 69 1.61 12.24 -13.91
CA ASP A 69 2.20 12.42 -15.24
C ASP A 69 1.55 11.50 -16.28
N LEU A 70 1.42 11.99 -17.52
CA LEU A 70 1.00 11.19 -18.68
C LEU A 70 2.16 10.98 -19.65
N GLY A 71 2.15 9.84 -20.33
CA GLY A 71 3.17 9.51 -21.29
C GLY A 71 2.64 8.72 -22.49
N ILE A 72 3.12 9.04 -23.69
CA ILE A 72 2.91 8.23 -24.88
C ILE A 72 4.23 7.90 -25.58
N SER A 73 4.41 6.64 -25.99
CA SER A 73 5.53 6.21 -26.84
C SER A 73 5.31 4.79 -27.38
N PRO A 74 5.63 4.47 -28.64
CA PRO A 74 6.44 5.28 -29.57
C PRO A 74 5.64 6.33 -30.35
N ALA A 75 4.32 6.41 -30.18
CA ALA A 75 3.53 7.45 -30.85
C ALA A 75 3.95 8.86 -30.41
N ALA A 76 3.79 9.81 -31.34
CA ALA A 76 4.07 11.23 -31.16
C ALA A 76 2.98 11.93 -30.34
N ALA A 77 3.25 13.15 -29.89
CA ALA A 77 2.32 13.99 -29.13
C ALA A 77 1.02 14.29 -29.87
N THR A 78 1.01 14.21 -31.21
CA THR A 78 -0.20 14.37 -32.04
C THR A 78 -1.27 13.31 -31.76
N PHE A 79 -0.89 12.17 -31.16
CA PHE A 79 -1.81 11.13 -30.71
C PHE A 79 -2.33 11.35 -29.28
N ILE A 80 -1.96 12.47 -28.64
CA ILE A 80 -2.57 12.97 -27.41
C ILE A 80 -3.59 14.03 -27.79
N THR A 81 -4.88 13.69 -27.77
CA THR A 81 -5.96 14.54 -28.29
C THR A 81 -6.94 14.98 -27.20
N GLY A 82 -7.50 16.18 -27.33
CA GLY A 82 -8.48 16.73 -26.38
C GLY A 82 -7.91 17.35 -25.10
N PHE A 83 -6.58 17.43 -24.96
CA PHE A 83 -5.92 17.98 -23.78
C PHE A 83 -5.52 19.47 -23.90
N GLY A 84 -5.57 20.06 -25.09
CA GLY A 84 -5.09 21.44 -25.30
C GLY A 84 -3.63 21.61 -24.84
N LEU A 85 -2.74 20.74 -25.35
CA LEU A 85 -1.34 20.70 -24.91
C LEU A 85 -0.63 22.02 -25.17
N ILE A 86 0.12 22.49 -24.17
CA ILE A 86 1.03 23.63 -24.29
C ILE A 86 2.44 23.09 -24.03
N LEU A 87 3.28 23.15 -25.06
CA LEU A 87 4.68 22.68 -24.97
C LEU A 87 5.49 23.63 -24.08
N ASP A 88 6.24 23.07 -23.12
CA ASP A 88 7.13 23.82 -22.25
C ASP A 88 8.31 24.43 -23.04
N PRO A 89 8.91 25.57 -22.64
CA PRO A 89 10.04 26.18 -23.34
C PRO A 89 11.27 25.27 -23.55
N SER A 90 11.45 24.23 -22.74
CA SER A 90 12.50 23.23 -22.93
C SER A 90 12.21 22.25 -24.07
N ASN A 91 10.98 22.21 -24.59
CA ASN A 91 10.44 21.22 -25.52
C ASN A 91 10.52 19.77 -25.00
N THR A 92 10.73 19.54 -23.70
CA THR A 92 10.87 18.19 -23.13
C THR A 92 9.55 17.62 -22.58
N PHE A 93 8.55 18.45 -22.32
CA PHE A 93 7.21 18.03 -21.90
C PHE A 93 6.17 19.08 -22.28
N SER A 94 4.90 18.71 -22.20
CA SER A 94 3.78 19.64 -22.29
C SER A 94 3.01 19.71 -20.97
N ILE A 95 2.23 20.77 -20.83
CA ILE A 95 1.23 20.95 -19.76
C ILE A 95 -0.18 21.03 -20.35
N SER A 96 -1.19 20.85 -19.50
CA SER A 96 -2.61 21.00 -19.82
C SER A 96 -3.37 21.47 -18.58
N SER A 97 -4.45 22.23 -18.75
CA SER A 97 -5.35 22.59 -17.66
C SER A 97 -6.08 21.39 -17.05
N LEU A 98 -6.15 20.27 -17.78
CA LEU A 98 -6.79 19.03 -17.33
C LEU A 98 -5.84 18.13 -16.52
N VAL A 99 -4.55 18.48 -16.45
CA VAL A 99 -3.50 17.62 -15.91
C VAL A 99 -2.68 18.36 -14.86
N LYS A 100 -2.80 17.92 -13.61
CA LYS A 100 -1.89 18.26 -12.51
C LYS A 100 -0.68 17.32 -12.56
N GLY A 101 0.21 17.58 -13.51
CA GLY A 101 1.38 16.78 -13.83
C GLY A 101 2.02 17.23 -15.14
N LYS A 102 2.98 16.46 -15.63
CA LYS A 102 3.63 16.69 -16.93
C LYS A 102 3.17 15.65 -17.95
N ILE A 103 3.13 16.07 -19.21
CA ILE A 103 2.74 15.24 -20.34
C ILE A 103 3.97 15.01 -21.22
N TYR A 104 4.29 13.76 -21.51
CA TYR A 104 5.49 13.37 -22.24
C TYR A 104 5.13 12.59 -23.51
N ALA A 105 5.88 12.80 -24.58
CA ALA A 105 5.69 12.11 -25.86
C ALA A 105 7.03 11.75 -26.51
N ALA A 106 7.02 10.76 -27.41
CA ALA A 106 8.23 10.21 -28.03
C ALA A 106 8.98 11.20 -28.93
N ASP A 107 8.30 12.19 -29.49
CA ASP A 107 8.84 13.21 -30.42
C ASP A 107 9.32 14.50 -29.72
N TYR A 108 9.30 14.54 -28.38
CA TYR A 108 9.82 15.67 -27.60
C TYR A 108 11.36 15.69 -27.52
N ALA A 109 11.92 16.82 -27.11
CA ALA A 109 13.36 17.00 -26.97
C ALA A 109 13.97 16.09 -25.90
N THR A 110 15.26 15.80 -26.03
CA THR A 110 16.03 15.02 -25.05
C THR A 110 15.95 15.62 -23.64
N PRO A 111 15.81 14.82 -22.58
CA PRO A 111 15.96 13.36 -22.53
C PRO A 111 14.64 12.56 -22.70
N THR A 112 13.54 13.21 -23.09
CA THR A 112 12.20 12.61 -23.05
C THR A 112 12.04 11.33 -23.88
N PRO A 113 12.55 11.21 -25.12
CA PRO A 113 12.39 9.98 -25.90
C PRO A 113 12.96 8.73 -25.19
N ALA A 114 14.13 8.87 -24.56
CA ALA A 114 14.76 7.78 -23.80
C ALA A 114 14.01 7.45 -22.50
N LYS A 115 13.54 8.49 -21.77
CA LYS A 115 12.65 8.31 -20.61
C LYS A 115 11.41 7.51 -21.00
N MET A 116 10.79 7.88 -22.11
CA MET A 116 9.56 7.25 -22.59
C MET A 116 9.77 5.82 -23.09
N THR A 117 10.87 5.55 -23.81
CA THR A 117 11.20 4.18 -24.23
C THR A 117 11.42 3.27 -23.02
N THR A 118 12.12 3.77 -21.99
CA THR A 118 12.35 3.02 -20.75
C THR A 118 11.04 2.75 -20.01
N ALA A 119 10.19 3.76 -19.84
CA ALA A 119 8.89 3.61 -19.18
C ALA A 119 7.98 2.60 -19.88
N ILE A 120 7.96 2.59 -21.22
CA ILE A 120 7.18 1.60 -21.98
C ILE A 120 7.75 0.19 -21.83
N GLY A 121 9.09 0.03 -21.86
CA GLY A 121 9.73 -1.25 -21.60
C GLY A 121 9.47 -1.79 -20.19
N ASP A 122 9.49 -0.92 -19.19
CA ASP A 122 9.17 -1.28 -17.80
C ASP A 122 7.69 -1.66 -17.66
N MET A 123 6.77 -0.99 -18.35
CA MET A 123 5.34 -1.36 -18.40
C MET A 123 5.14 -2.76 -19.02
N GLU A 124 5.82 -3.06 -20.14
CA GLU A 124 5.76 -4.38 -20.78
C GLU A 124 6.36 -5.48 -19.89
N THR A 125 7.42 -5.16 -19.17
CA THR A 125 8.03 -6.05 -18.17
C THR A 125 7.09 -6.31 -17.01
N ALA A 126 6.46 -5.27 -16.45
CA ALA A 126 5.47 -5.38 -15.38
C ALA A 126 4.25 -6.21 -15.81
N TYR A 127 3.76 -6.00 -17.03
CA TYR A 127 2.69 -6.83 -17.62
C TYR A 127 3.10 -8.30 -17.69
N THR A 128 4.30 -8.57 -18.19
CA THR A 128 4.82 -9.95 -18.35
C THR A 128 5.06 -10.62 -17.00
N ASP A 129 5.57 -9.88 -16.01
CA ASP A 129 5.70 -10.33 -14.62
C ASP A 129 4.34 -10.73 -14.03
N ALA A 130 3.36 -9.83 -14.09
CA ALA A 130 2.02 -10.07 -13.57
C ALA A 130 1.33 -11.26 -14.27
N ALA A 131 1.40 -11.34 -15.60
CA ALA A 131 0.84 -12.43 -16.39
C ALA A 131 1.55 -13.77 -16.18
N GLY A 132 2.85 -13.71 -15.85
CA GLY A 132 3.73 -14.86 -15.66
C GLY A 132 3.72 -15.44 -14.25
N ARG A 133 3.03 -14.82 -13.29
CA ARG A 133 2.90 -15.39 -11.93
C ARG A 133 2.24 -16.77 -12.01
N THR A 134 2.84 -17.73 -11.33
CA THR A 134 2.40 -19.14 -11.30
C THR A 134 1.77 -19.49 -9.96
N LEU A 135 1.01 -20.60 -9.91
CA LEU A 135 0.35 -21.11 -8.70
C LEU A 135 -0.69 -20.13 -8.15
N PRO A 136 -1.77 -19.84 -8.90
CA PRO A 136 -2.83 -18.96 -8.40
C PRO A 136 -3.49 -19.55 -7.16
N ASP A 137 -3.72 -18.70 -6.15
CA ASP A 137 -4.53 -19.04 -4.96
C ASP A 137 -5.99 -19.33 -5.36
N TYR A 138 -6.47 -18.63 -6.41
CA TYR A 138 -7.83 -18.76 -6.93
C TYR A 138 -7.81 -18.89 -8.45
N SER A 139 -8.45 -19.93 -8.98
CA SER A 139 -8.63 -20.14 -10.42
C SER A 139 -10.11 -20.15 -10.78
N GLU A 140 -10.47 -19.41 -11.82
CA GLU A 140 -11.84 -19.30 -12.35
C GLU A 140 -12.87 -18.92 -11.29
N LEU A 141 -12.45 -18.16 -10.28
CA LEU A 141 -13.30 -17.82 -9.13
C LEU A 141 -14.55 -17.08 -9.59
N TYR A 142 -15.71 -17.52 -9.11
CA TYR A 142 -17.03 -16.99 -9.48
C TYR A 142 -17.31 -16.96 -10.99
N ASN A 143 -16.61 -17.78 -11.78
CA ASN A 143 -16.70 -17.80 -13.24
C ASN A 143 -16.47 -16.40 -13.87
N GLY A 144 -15.66 -15.56 -13.22
CA GLY A 144 -15.34 -14.22 -13.68
C GLY A 144 -16.32 -13.11 -13.27
N ASP A 145 -17.44 -13.42 -12.62
CA ASP A 145 -18.35 -12.40 -12.09
C ASP A 145 -18.04 -12.08 -10.62
N LEU A 146 -17.43 -10.93 -10.36
CA LEU A 146 -17.02 -10.53 -9.02
C LEU A 146 -18.08 -9.70 -8.28
N THR A 147 -19.27 -9.57 -8.85
CA THR A 147 -20.33 -8.71 -8.30
C THR A 147 -20.74 -9.15 -6.89
N GLY A 148 -20.69 -8.22 -5.94
CA GLY A 148 -21.04 -8.43 -4.53
C GLY A 148 -20.01 -9.23 -3.74
N GLN A 149 -18.88 -9.59 -4.34
CA GLN A 149 -17.87 -10.44 -3.70
C GLN A 149 -16.87 -9.64 -2.89
N THR A 150 -16.21 -10.31 -1.94
CA THR A 150 -15.08 -9.77 -1.17
C THR A 150 -13.83 -10.60 -1.46
N LEU A 151 -12.76 -9.95 -1.90
CA LEU A 151 -11.52 -10.59 -2.36
C LEU A 151 -10.40 -10.33 -1.36
N THR A 152 -9.87 -11.42 -0.79
CA THR A 152 -8.72 -11.43 0.13
C THR A 152 -7.40 -11.37 -0.64
N PRO A 153 -6.25 -11.08 0.02
CA PRO A 153 -4.96 -11.01 -0.66
C PRO A 153 -4.63 -12.30 -1.41
N GLY A 154 -4.04 -12.19 -2.60
CA GLY A 154 -3.69 -13.38 -3.38
C GLY A 154 -3.50 -13.15 -4.87
N LEU A 155 -3.09 -14.23 -5.54
CA LEU A 155 -3.01 -14.36 -6.98
C LEU A 155 -4.28 -15.04 -7.52
N TYR A 156 -4.97 -14.34 -8.41
CA TYR A 156 -6.20 -14.80 -9.04
C TYR A 156 -6.00 -14.98 -10.54
N LYS A 157 -6.65 -16.00 -11.12
CA LYS A 157 -6.53 -16.31 -12.54
C LYS A 157 -7.86 -16.68 -13.18
N TRP A 158 -8.14 -16.07 -14.33
CA TRP A 158 -9.24 -16.43 -15.23
C TRP A 158 -8.74 -16.61 -16.67
N SER A 159 -9.20 -17.68 -17.30
CA SER A 159 -9.06 -17.92 -18.74
C SER A 159 -10.13 -17.19 -19.58
N THR A 160 -11.15 -16.66 -18.91
CA THR A 160 -12.23 -15.85 -19.52
C THR A 160 -12.09 -14.37 -19.17
N GLY A 161 -13.10 -13.58 -19.57
CA GLY A 161 -13.27 -12.22 -19.09
C GLY A 161 -13.71 -12.19 -17.63
N VAL A 162 -13.52 -11.03 -17.02
CA VAL A 162 -13.97 -10.71 -15.66
C VAL A 162 -14.90 -9.50 -15.72
N GLN A 163 -15.98 -9.55 -14.97
CA GLN A 163 -16.96 -8.48 -14.88
C GLN A 163 -17.30 -8.09 -13.44
N VAL A 164 -17.69 -6.84 -13.27
CA VAL A 164 -18.27 -6.29 -12.04
C VAL A 164 -19.48 -5.46 -12.42
N ALA A 165 -20.67 -5.88 -12.01
CA ALA A 165 -21.89 -5.11 -12.21
C ALA A 165 -22.02 -3.99 -11.16
N ALA A 166 -23.13 -3.24 -11.20
CA ALA A 166 -23.39 -2.11 -10.28
C ALA A 166 -23.38 -2.50 -8.78
N GLY A 167 -23.49 -3.79 -8.44
CA GLY A 167 -23.30 -4.30 -7.07
C GLY A 167 -21.88 -4.17 -6.53
N GLY A 168 -20.90 -3.83 -7.38
CA GLY A 168 -19.51 -3.58 -6.99
C GLY A 168 -18.75 -4.84 -6.57
N VAL A 169 -17.51 -4.64 -6.14
CA VAL A 169 -16.64 -5.68 -5.55
C VAL A 169 -15.83 -5.07 -4.42
N THR A 170 -15.58 -5.82 -3.36
CA THR A 170 -14.75 -5.40 -2.23
C THR A 170 -13.40 -6.10 -2.26
N ILE A 171 -12.33 -5.35 -2.00
CA ILE A 171 -10.96 -5.86 -1.81
C ILE A 171 -10.58 -5.60 -0.36
N ALA A 172 -10.30 -6.67 0.39
CA ALA A 172 -10.16 -6.64 1.84
C ALA A 172 -8.83 -7.25 2.26
N GLY A 173 -7.99 -6.46 2.93
CA GLY A 173 -6.72 -6.89 3.50
C GLY A 173 -5.91 -5.72 4.04
N GLY A 174 -4.72 -6.00 4.56
CA GLY A 174 -3.86 -5.00 5.18
C GLY A 174 -3.16 -4.09 4.18
N ALA A 175 -2.53 -3.04 4.72
CA ALA A 175 -1.84 -2.01 3.94
C ALA A 175 -0.65 -2.52 3.09
N ASN A 176 -0.09 -3.67 3.44
CA ASN A 176 1.05 -4.27 2.72
C ASN A 176 0.66 -5.48 1.89
N ASP A 177 -0.61 -5.89 1.93
CA ASP A 177 -1.09 -7.02 1.16
C ASP A 177 -1.21 -6.66 -0.32
N VAL A 178 -1.19 -7.70 -1.15
CA VAL A 178 -1.08 -7.60 -2.61
C VAL A 178 -2.14 -8.46 -3.27
N TRP A 179 -2.74 -7.91 -4.33
CA TRP A 179 -3.68 -8.59 -5.19
C TRP A 179 -3.16 -8.55 -6.62
N ILE A 180 -3.12 -9.71 -7.28
CA ILE A 180 -2.78 -9.80 -8.70
C ILE A 180 -3.90 -10.56 -9.38
N PHE A 181 -4.59 -9.88 -10.28
CA PHE A 181 -5.66 -10.45 -11.09
C PHE A 181 -5.15 -10.69 -12.52
N GLN A 182 -5.02 -11.96 -12.92
CA GLN A 182 -4.68 -12.37 -14.28
C GLN A 182 -5.94 -12.67 -15.08
N ILE A 183 -6.22 -11.85 -16.10
CA ILE A 183 -7.46 -11.92 -16.90
C ILE A 183 -7.09 -12.14 -18.37
N ALA A 184 -7.45 -13.30 -18.92
CA ALA A 184 -7.05 -13.69 -20.27
C ALA A 184 -7.91 -13.03 -21.38
N GLN A 185 -9.08 -12.48 -21.05
CA GLN A 185 -9.90 -11.69 -21.97
C GLN A 185 -10.10 -10.27 -21.42
N ASN A 186 -11.32 -9.74 -21.49
CA ASN A 186 -11.63 -8.37 -21.09
C ASN A 186 -11.91 -8.25 -19.59
N LEU A 187 -11.67 -7.05 -19.04
CA LEU A 187 -12.19 -6.63 -17.74
C LEU A 187 -13.27 -5.57 -17.96
N GLU A 188 -14.46 -5.79 -17.43
CA GLU A 188 -15.59 -4.89 -17.59
C GLU A 188 -16.20 -4.49 -16.24
N LEU A 189 -16.14 -3.20 -15.92
CA LEU A 189 -16.93 -2.61 -14.85
C LEU A 189 -18.16 -1.98 -15.49
N SER A 190 -19.36 -2.44 -15.12
CA SER A 190 -20.61 -1.85 -15.59
C SER A 190 -20.78 -0.41 -15.09
N SER A 191 -21.75 0.31 -15.66
CA SER A 191 -22.15 1.62 -15.15
C SER A 191 -22.42 1.60 -13.65
N GLY A 192 -21.80 2.52 -12.90
CA GLY A 192 -21.92 2.63 -11.45
C GLY A 192 -21.27 1.52 -10.64
N ALA A 193 -20.52 0.59 -11.24
CA ALA A 193 -19.76 -0.42 -10.50
C ALA A 193 -18.62 0.23 -9.69
N ILE A 194 -18.44 -0.21 -8.44
CA ILE A 194 -17.45 0.35 -7.52
C ILE A 194 -16.53 -0.77 -7.01
N VAL A 195 -15.22 -0.55 -7.09
CA VAL A 195 -14.20 -1.34 -6.37
C VAL A 195 -13.94 -0.68 -5.02
N SER A 196 -14.40 -1.31 -3.94
CA SER A 196 -14.25 -0.81 -2.57
C SER A 196 -13.01 -1.41 -1.90
N LEU A 197 -12.22 -0.59 -1.21
CA LEU A 197 -11.07 -1.05 -0.43
C LEU A 197 -11.39 -0.97 1.07
N ILE A 198 -11.15 -2.05 1.82
CA ILE A 198 -11.34 -2.10 3.27
C ILE A 198 -10.11 -2.66 3.98
N GLU A 199 -10.09 -2.58 5.31
CA GLU A 199 -9.04 -3.15 6.19
C GLU A 199 -7.62 -2.59 5.99
N GLY A 200 -7.51 -1.50 5.21
CA GLY A 200 -6.25 -0.83 4.91
C GLY A 200 -5.68 -1.16 3.52
N ALA A 201 -6.37 -1.97 2.70
CA ALA A 201 -5.96 -2.29 1.35
C ALA A 201 -5.65 -1.02 0.54
N GLN A 202 -4.52 -1.01 -0.17
CA GLN A 202 -4.04 0.15 -0.93
C GLN A 202 -4.13 -0.10 -2.42
N ALA A 203 -4.64 0.87 -3.18
CA ALA A 203 -4.66 0.81 -4.64
C ALA A 203 -3.26 0.62 -5.27
N SER A 204 -2.18 1.03 -4.59
CA SER A 204 -0.80 0.81 -5.05
C SER A 204 -0.38 -0.66 -5.06
N ASN A 205 -1.10 -1.55 -4.38
CA ASN A 205 -0.77 -2.98 -4.25
C ASN A 205 -1.75 -3.90 -4.99
N ILE A 206 -2.66 -3.33 -5.78
CA ILE A 206 -3.67 -4.06 -6.53
C ILE A 206 -3.32 -3.97 -8.01
N PHE A 207 -3.07 -5.12 -8.64
CA PHE A 207 -2.61 -5.21 -10.02
C PHE A 207 -3.62 -5.98 -10.87
N TRP A 208 -4.13 -5.33 -11.91
CA TRP A 208 -5.06 -5.91 -12.88
C TRP A 208 -4.32 -6.14 -14.19
N GLN A 209 -3.86 -7.36 -14.42
CA GLN A 209 -3.26 -7.75 -15.70
C GLN A 209 -4.37 -8.26 -16.62
N VAL A 210 -4.57 -7.56 -17.74
CA VAL A 210 -5.67 -7.85 -18.68
C VAL A 210 -5.13 -8.03 -20.10
N ALA A 211 -5.34 -9.22 -20.68
CA ALA A 211 -4.87 -9.55 -22.02
C ALA A 211 -5.80 -9.04 -23.13
N GLY A 212 -7.09 -8.85 -22.84
CA GLY A 212 -8.03 -8.16 -23.70
C GLY A 212 -8.06 -6.65 -23.45
N GLY A 213 -9.24 -6.05 -23.59
CA GLY A 213 -9.50 -4.65 -23.29
C GLY A 213 -10.04 -4.44 -21.88
N VAL A 214 -9.95 -3.21 -21.39
CA VAL A 214 -10.58 -2.79 -20.13
C VAL A 214 -11.62 -1.74 -20.43
N THR A 215 -12.83 -1.92 -19.89
CA THR A 215 -13.91 -0.93 -19.97
C THR A 215 -14.38 -0.58 -18.57
N LEU A 216 -14.25 0.69 -18.20
CA LEU A 216 -14.89 1.27 -17.03
C LEU A 216 -16.16 1.98 -17.51
N GLY A 217 -17.32 1.45 -17.15
CA GLY A 217 -18.63 1.99 -17.48
C GLY A 217 -18.86 3.36 -16.85
N THR A 218 -19.91 4.06 -17.28
CA THR A 218 -20.19 5.41 -16.81
C THR A 218 -20.27 5.46 -15.29
N THR A 219 -19.67 6.49 -14.68
CA THR A 219 -19.62 6.69 -13.22
C THR A 219 -19.08 5.49 -12.41
N ALA A 220 -18.40 4.52 -13.04
CA ALA A 220 -17.73 3.46 -12.32
C ALA A 220 -16.56 4.02 -11.50
N ASP A 221 -16.24 3.42 -10.37
CA ASP A 221 -15.09 3.79 -9.54
C ASP A 221 -14.12 2.60 -9.43
N MET A 222 -12.96 2.74 -10.07
CA MET A 222 -11.94 1.71 -10.17
C MET A 222 -10.75 2.01 -9.25
N LYS A 223 -10.22 0.96 -8.61
CA LYS A 223 -9.02 1.03 -7.76
C LYS A 223 -7.96 0.06 -8.25
N GLY A 224 -6.72 0.53 -8.36
CA GLY A 224 -5.58 -0.32 -8.67
C GLY A 224 -4.80 0.07 -9.92
N ILE A 225 -3.76 -0.70 -10.20
CA ILE A 225 -2.87 -0.52 -11.34
C ILE A 225 -3.33 -1.45 -12.45
N ILE A 226 -3.76 -0.88 -13.56
CA ILE A 226 -4.24 -1.60 -14.74
C ILE A 226 -3.06 -1.78 -15.71
N LEU A 227 -2.65 -3.02 -15.93
CA LEU A 227 -1.66 -3.45 -16.92
C LEU A 227 -2.41 -4.10 -18.10
N CYS A 228 -2.80 -3.30 -19.08
CA CYS A 228 -3.64 -3.73 -20.20
C CYS A 228 -2.80 -3.99 -21.47
N LYS A 229 -3.03 -5.13 -22.12
CA LYS A 229 -2.38 -5.49 -23.38
C LYS A 229 -2.94 -4.71 -24.57
N THR A 230 -4.19 -4.29 -24.49
CA THR A 230 -4.86 -3.53 -25.55
C THR A 230 -5.29 -2.16 -25.03
N GLN A 231 -6.55 -1.78 -25.25
CA GLN A 231 -7.08 -0.47 -24.91
C GLN A 231 -7.71 -0.44 -23.52
N ILE A 232 -7.67 0.75 -22.91
CA ILE A 232 -8.42 1.07 -21.69
C ILE A 232 -9.43 2.17 -22.03
N VAL A 233 -10.71 1.88 -21.86
CA VAL A 233 -11.81 2.83 -22.07
C VAL A 233 -12.36 3.23 -20.71
N ILE A 234 -12.28 4.52 -20.38
CA ILE A 234 -12.83 5.10 -19.16
C ILE A 234 -13.99 6.00 -19.58
N SER A 235 -15.21 5.47 -19.42
CA SER A 235 -16.43 6.11 -19.94
C SER A 235 -16.84 7.32 -19.10
N ASN A 236 -17.81 8.09 -19.61
CA ASN A 236 -18.28 9.34 -19.01
C ASN A 236 -18.38 9.31 -17.47
N GLY A 237 -17.64 10.20 -16.79
CA GLY A 237 -17.74 10.39 -15.35
C GLY A 237 -17.17 9.26 -14.50
N ALA A 238 -16.61 8.21 -15.10
CA ALA A 238 -15.91 7.16 -14.34
C ALA A 238 -14.63 7.72 -13.71
N SER A 239 -14.18 7.08 -12.64
CA SER A 239 -13.00 7.47 -11.89
C SER A 239 -12.03 6.30 -11.68
N LEU A 240 -10.74 6.63 -11.60
CA LEU A 240 -9.66 5.69 -11.36
C LEU A 240 -8.73 6.25 -10.29
N THR A 241 -8.64 5.57 -9.15
CA THR A 241 -7.56 5.76 -8.18
C THR A 241 -6.52 4.68 -8.40
N GLY A 242 -5.46 4.99 -9.13
CA GLY A 242 -4.64 3.96 -9.73
C GLY A 242 -3.79 4.44 -10.90
N ARG A 243 -3.49 3.51 -11.81
CA ARG A 243 -2.73 3.79 -13.04
C ARG A 243 -3.37 3.07 -14.22
N ALA A 244 -3.44 3.74 -15.36
CA ALA A 244 -3.90 3.15 -16.63
C ALA A 244 -2.69 2.97 -17.56
N LEU A 245 -2.14 1.75 -17.58
CA LEU A 245 -0.94 1.39 -18.35
C LEU A 245 -1.36 0.48 -19.52
N ALA A 246 -1.48 1.05 -20.72
CA ALA A 246 -2.03 0.40 -21.90
C ALA A 246 -0.97 0.18 -23.00
N GLN A 247 -0.86 -1.04 -23.52
CA GLN A 247 0.01 -1.32 -24.67
C GLN A 247 -0.61 -0.90 -26.02
N THR A 248 -1.85 -0.37 -26.04
CA THR A 248 -2.36 0.42 -27.17
C THR A 248 -2.76 1.82 -26.73
N ALA A 249 -4.04 2.05 -26.42
CA ALA A 249 -4.61 3.37 -26.22
C ALA A 249 -5.39 3.50 -24.92
N VAL A 250 -5.50 4.74 -24.42
CA VAL A 250 -6.39 5.11 -23.31
C VAL A 250 -7.36 6.18 -23.79
N THR A 251 -8.66 5.94 -23.60
CA THR A 251 -9.71 6.92 -23.97
C THR A 251 -10.49 7.35 -22.74
N LEU A 252 -10.65 8.66 -22.57
CA LEU A 252 -11.28 9.30 -21.41
C LEU A 252 -12.48 10.15 -21.85
N ASP A 253 -13.50 10.21 -21.01
CA ASP A 253 -14.64 11.10 -21.13
C ASP A 253 -15.04 11.66 -19.75
N ALA A 254 -14.75 12.93 -19.50
CA ALA A 254 -15.05 13.65 -18.25
C ALA A 254 -14.67 12.89 -16.96
N ASN A 255 -13.45 12.34 -16.91
CA ASN A 255 -13.02 11.43 -15.84
C ASN A 255 -12.21 12.10 -14.74
N SER A 256 -12.11 11.44 -13.58
CA SER A 256 -11.08 11.73 -12.58
C SER A 256 -10.08 10.57 -12.51
N VAL A 257 -8.80 10.82 -12.81
CA VAL A 257 -7.74 9.82 -12.75
C VAL A 257 -6.63 10.30 -11.83
N THR A 258 -6.41 9.61 -10.72
CA THR A 258 -5.51 10.05 -9.66
C THR A 258 -4.50 8.94 -9.32
N THR A 259 -3.22 9.31 -9.31
CA THR A 259 -2.15 8.41 -8.87
C THR A 259 -2.45 7.84 -7.48
N PRO A 260 -2.21 6.54 -7.22
CA PRO A 260 -2.45 5.98 -5.90
C PRO A 260 -1.50 6.64 -4.89
N ILE A 261 -2.07 7.16 -3.81
CA ILE A 261 -1.28 7.63 -2.67
C ILE A 261 -0.64 6.39 -2.07
N VAL A 262 0.69 6.28 -2.16
CA VAL A 262 1.41 5.34 -1.32
C VAL A 262 1.37 5.95 0.08
N THR A 263 0.47 5.45 0.93
CA THR A 263 0.59 5.69 2.36
C THR A 263 1.81 4.90 2.81
N VAL A 264 2.98 5.54 2.69
CA VAL A 264 4.14 5.17 3.49
C VAL A 264 3.69 5.46 4.91
N VAL A 265 3.13 4.46 5.59
CA VAL A 265 3.27 4.38 7.03
C VAL A 265 4.78 4.36 7.20
N GLU A 266 5.36 5.51 7.51
CA GLU A 266 6.76 5.66 7.82
C GLU A 266 6.96 4.79 9.06
N ASN A 267 7.27 3.52 8.82
CA ASN A 267 7.64 2.58 9.83
C ASN A 267 9.00 3.08 10.29
N GLU A 268 8.98 4.03 11.24
CA GLU A 268 10.12 4.46 12.06
C GLU A 268 10.95 3.20 12.30
N LEU A 269 12.03 3.03 11.55
CA LEU A 269 12.75 1.76 11.48
C LEU A 269 13.22 1.45 12.90
N LEU A 270 12.52 0.53 13.56
CA LEU A 270 12.82 0.20 14.94
C LEU A 270 14.29 -0.22 14.99
N PRO A 271 15.08 0.37 15.90
CA PRO A 271 16.51 0.14 15.91
C PRO A 271 16.79 -1.33 16.24
N ARG A 272 17.62 -1.97 15.40
CA ARG A 272 17.99 -3.38 15.58
C ARG A 272 18.97 -3.64 16.73
N LYS A 273 19.49 -2.58 17.37
CA LYS A 273 20.49 -2.64 18.44
C LYS A 273 20.35 -1.47 19.40
N TYR A 274 20.71 -1.69 20.65
CA TYR A 274 20.96 -0.62 21.62
C TYR A 274 22.18 0.21 21.22
N ALA A 275 22.08 1.53 21.32
CA ALA A 275 23.21 2.44 21.08
C ALA A 275 23.08 3.71 21.91
N LEU A 276 24.21 4.27 22.35
CA LEU A 276 24.32 5.61 22.92
C LEU A 276 25.28 6.42 22.05
N LEU A 277 24.76 7.50 21.46
CA LEU A 277 25.54 8.35 20.55
C LEU A 277 26.29 9.44 21.33
N GLN A 278 27.33 9.97 20.69
CA GLN A 278 28.04 11.14 21.18
C GLN A 278 27.09 12.35 21.18
N ASN A 279 27.06 13.10 22.29
CA ASN A 279 26.22 14.29 22.39
C ASN A 279 26.68 15.36 21.39
N TYR A 280 25.74 16.14 20.84
CA TYR A 280 26.04 17.23 19.92
C TYR A 280 25.24 18.49 20.28
N PRO A 281 25.91 19.67 20.39
CA PRO A 281 27.37 19.88 20.28
C PRO A 281 28.15 19.26 21.47
N ASN A 282 29.45 19.02 21.28
CA ASN A 282 30.41 18.66 22.34
C ASN A 282 31.81 19.22 21.98
N PRO A 283 32.41 20.18 22.73
CA PRO A 283 31.90 20.79 23.96
C PRO A 283 30.57 21.55 23.78
N PHE A 284 29.83 21.76 24.86
CA PHE A 284 28.52 22.43 24.81
C PHE A 284 28.36 23.55 25.84
N ASN A 285 27.52 24.53 25.51
CA ASN A 285 27.09 25.63 26.38
C ASN A 285 25.76 26.27 25.90
N PRO A 286 24.70 26.39 26.71
CA PRO A 286 24.45 25.64 27.95
C PRO A 286 23.81 24.27 27.69
N SER A 287 23.48 23.95 26.42
CA SER A 287 22.69 22.79 26.05
C SER A 287 23.32 21.89 24.97
N THR A 288 22.98 20.61 25.01
CA THR A 288 23.40 19.58 24.05
C THR A 288 22.30 18.54 23.86
N LYS A 289 22.27 17.86 22.71
CA LYS A 289 21.36 16.73 22.48
C LYS A 289 22.10 15.42 22.67
N ILE A 290 21.49 14.50 23.41
CA ILE A 290 21.94 13.13 23.60
C ILE A 290 20.95 12.21 22.90
N GLN A 291 21.44 11.41 21.96
CA GLN A 291 20.64 10.46 21.19
C GLN A 291 21.00 9.03 21.56
N TYR A 292 20.01 8.16 21.61
CA TYR A 292 20.17 6.74 21.89
C TYR A 292 19.06 5.90 21.26
N SER A 293 19.30 4.60 21.13
CA SER A 293 18.34 3.64 20.57
C SER A 293 18.07 2.50 21.55
N ILE A 294 16.81 2.06 21.60
CA ILE A 294 16.30 0.97 22.45
C ILE A 294 15.77 -0.14 21.53
N GLU A 295 16.38 -1.33 21.58
CA GLU A 295 16.00 -2.45 20.71
C GLU A 295 14.73 -3.18 21.20
N LYS A 296 14.59 -3.33 22.52
CA LYS A 296 13.47 -4.03 23.17
C LYS A 296 12.95 -3.20 24.33
N ALA A 297 11.65 -3.33 24.62
CA ALA A 297 11.02 -2.61 25.71
C ALA A 297 11.75 -2.86 27.04
N ALA A 298 12.25 -1.80 27.67
CA ALA A 298 13.08 -1.89 28.86
C ALA A 298 12.87 -0.67 29.78
N GLN A 299 13.22 -0.82 31.06
CA GLN A 299 13.42 0.33 31.93
C GLN A 299 14.72 1.03 31.50
N VAL A 300 14.62 2.31 31.13
CA VAL A 300 15.75 3.10 30.63
C VAL A 300 16.15 4.16 31.66
N SER A 301 17.44 4.19 32.00
CA SER A 301 18.03 5.24 32.82
C SER A 301 19.15 5.94 32.05
N LEU A 302 19.03 7.26 31.87
CA LEU A 302 20.09 8.12 31.33
C LEU A 302 20.48 9.15 32.38
N LYS A 303 21.72 9.06 32.85
CA LYS A 303 22.23 9.89 33.96
C LYS A 303 23.58 10.52 33.62
N VAL A 304 23.87 11.66 34.22
CA VAL A 304 25.11 12.43 34.08
C VAL A 304 25.89 12.38 35.40
N TYR A 305 27.20 12.18 35.32
CA TYR A 305 28.14 12.02 36.43
C TYR A 305 29.35 12.94 36.28
N ASN A 306 29.91 13.37 37.40
CA ASN A 306 31.19 14.08 37.43
C ASN A 306 32.41 13.11 37.44
N LEU A 307 33.63 13.65 37.47
CA LEU A 307 34.88 12.86 37.50
C LEU A 307 35.03 11.97 38.74
N LEU A 308 34.33 12.28 39.84
CA LEU A 308 34.31 11.48 41.07
C LEU A 308 33.25 10.38 41.04
N GLY A 309 32.50 10.24 39.93
CA GLY A 309 31.41 9.28 39.80
C GLY A 309 30.13 9.68 40.52
N LEU A 310 30.03 10.93 41.01
CA LEU A 310 28.80 11.43 41.64
C LEU A 310 27.77 11.78 40.56
N GLU A 311 26.54 11.31 40.73
CA GLU A 311 25.41 11.69 39.89
C GLU A 311 25.10 13.18 40.06
N VAL A 312 25.06 13.91 38.94
CA VAL A 312 24.79 15.34 38.89
C VAL A 312 23.48 15.69 38.18
N ALA A 313 22.95 14.77 37.35
CA ALA A 313 21.62 14.90 36.75
C ALA A 313 21.07 13.53 36.33
N THR A 314 19.75 13.34 36.46
CA THR A 314 19.00 12.26 35.80
C THR A 314 18.20 12.88 34.65
N LEU A 315 18.40 12.39 33.43
CA LEU A 315 17.74 12.90 32.22
C LEU A 315 16.56 12.03 31.79
N VAL A 316 16.64 10.73 32.04
CA VAL A 316 15.59 9.75 31.75
C VAL A 316 15.58 8.70 32.86
N ASN A 317 14.40 8.31 33.32
CA ASN A 317 14.19 7.18 34.22
C ASN A 317 12.77 6.61 34.05
N LEU A 318 12.51 5.97 32.92
CA LEU A 318 11.18 5.45 32.59
C LEU A 318 11.26 4.22 31.67
N ARG A 319 10.17 3.46 31.60
CA ARG A 319 10.03 2.34 30.67
C ARG A 319 9.80 2.86 29.25
N GLN A 320 10.65 2.47 28.32
CA GLN A 320 10.57 2.85 26.91
C GLN A 320 10.37 1.62 26.03
N GLU A 321 9.56 1.79 24.98
CA GLU A 321 9.35 0.81 23.91
C GLU A 321 10.54 0.81 22.93
N PRO A 322 10.62 -0.14 21.98
CA PRO A 322 11.64 -0.09 20.94
C PRO A 322 11.57 1.23 20.15
N GLY A 323 12.69 1.90 19.94
CA GLY A 323 12.71 3.19 19.24
C GLY A 323 14.00 3.97 19.37
N ASN A 324 14.11 5.03 18.57
CA ASN A 324 15.17 6.02 18.65
C ASN A 324 14.70 7.21 19.50
N TYR A 325 15.54 7.66 20.42
CA TYR A 325 15.22 8.69 21.38
C TYR A 325 16.25 9.81 21.35
N SER A 326 15.78 11.04 21.61
CA SER A 326 16.60 12.24 21.67
C SER A 326 16.20 13.05 22.90
N VAL A 327 17.17 13.33 23.77
CA VAL A 327 16.97 14.11 24.99
C VAL A 327 17.81 15.37 24.94
N LEU A 328 17.17 16.51 25.21
CA LEU A 328 17.85 17.78 25.38
C LEU A 328 18.39 17.88 26.81
N PHE A 329 19.71 17.98 26.95
CA PHE A 329 20.35 18.29 28.22
C PHE A 329 20.68 19.78 28.27
N ASN A 330 20.15 20.51 29.25
CA ASN A 330 20.41 21.94 29.45
C ASN A 330 20.79 22.20 30.91
N THR A 331 21.99 22.74 31.11
CA THR A 331 22.55 23.02 32.45
C THR A 331 21.84 24.16 33.18
N ASN A 332 21.17 25.06 32.47
CA ASN A 332 20.43 26.17 33.08
C ASN A 332 19.21 25.69 33.89
N ASN A 333 18.72 24.49 33.63
CA ASN A 333 17.53 23.94 34.27
C ASN A 333 17.88 23.07 35.49
N LEU A 334 19.13 23.06 35.93
CA LEU A 334 19.60 22.25 37.06
C LEU A 334 19.67 23.09 38.33
N ALA A 335 19.25 22.50 39.46
CA ALA A 335 19.28 23.14 40.77
C ALA A 335 20.71 23.41 41.32
N ARG A 336 21.74 22.80 40.71
CA ARG A 336 23.15 22.95 41.10
C ARG A 336 23.93 23.60 39.96
N SER A 337 24.83 24.52 40.29
CA SER A 337 25.73 25.11 39.31
C SER A 337 26.66 24.06 38.71
N PHE A 338 26.70 23.99 37.38
CA PHE A 338 27.69 23.22 36.63
C PHE A 338 28.96 24.07 36.43
N SER A 339 30.11 23.48 36.73
CA SER A 339 31.42 24.09 36.47
C SER A 339 31.93 23.63 35.10
N SER A 340 32.67 24.50 34.40
CA SER A 340 33.38 24.08 33.18
C SER A 340 34.24 22.85 33.47
N GLY A 341 34.14 21.82 32.64
CA GLY A 341 34.84 20.57 32.90
C GLY A 341 34.31 19.36 32.14
N VAL A 342 34.91 18.21 32.46
CA VAL A 342 34.58 16.91 31.87
C VAL A 342 33.55 16.19 32.74
N TYR A 343 32.53 15.66 32.09
CA TYR A 343 31.47 14.85 32.68
C TYR A 343 31.27 13.58 31.86
N PHE A 344 30.54 12.63 32.42
CA PHE A 344 30.17 11.40 31.74
C PHE A 344 28.65 11.22 31.79
N TYR A 345 28.06 10.71 30.72
CA TYR A 345 26.68 10.28 30.72
C TYR A 345 26.61 8.80 30.42
N ARG A 346 25.74 8.10 31.15
CA ARG A 346 25.59 6.65 31.10
C ARG A 346 24.14 6.32 30.83
N LEU A 347 23.92 5.46 29.82
CA LEU A 347 22.65 4.85 29.49
C LEU A 347 22.64 3.41 30.01
N GLU A 348 21.58 3.06 30.73
CA GLU A 348 21.26 1.69 31.14
C GLU A 348 19.89 1.32 30.60
N ALA A 349 19.80 0.18 29.90
CA ALA A 349 18.55 -0.36 29.36
C ALA A 349 18.59 -1.89 29.41
N GLY A 350 17.95 -2.49 30.42
CA GLY A 350 18.05 -3.92 30.67
C GLY A 350 19.50 -4.35 30.95
N THR A 351 20.08 -5.20 30.10
CA THR A 351 21.48 -5.64 30.20
C THR A 351 22.47 -4.71 29.48
N PHE A 352 21.97 -3.76 28.68
CA PHE A 352 22.82 -2.82 27.97
C PHE A 352 23.27 -1.68 28.89
N VAL A 353 24.58 -1.43 28.92
CA VAL A 353 25.18 -0.28 29.60
C VAL A 353 26.19 0.38 28.67
N SER A 354 26.07 1.68 28.47
CA SER A 354 27.03 2.46 27.68
C SER A 354 27.31 3.80 28.32
N THR A 355 28.57 4.25 28.29
CA THR A 355 29.01 5.53 28.86
C THR A 355 29.76 6.34 27.81
N LYS A 356 29.51 7.64 27.77
CA LYS A 356 30.16 8.59 26.86
C LYS A 356 30.59 9.84 27.64
N LYS A 357 31.63 10.50 27.14
CA LYS A 357 32.19 11.73 27.71
C LYS A 357 31.49 12.94 27.13
N LEU A 358 31.14 13.93 27.95
CA LEU A 358 30.67 15.25 27.52
C LEU A 358 31.51 16.34 28.20
N ILE A 359 31.74 17.46 27.51
CA ILE A 359 32.56 18.57 27.97
C ILE A 359 31.68 19.81 28.03
N PHE A 360 31.48 20.34 29.24
CA PHE A 360 30.76 21.59 29.45
C PHE A 360 31.76 22.75 29.50
N MET A 361 31.47 23.84 28.78
CA MET A 361 32.27 25.07 28.83
C MET A 361 31.34 26.24 29.16
N LYS A 362 31.52 26.87 30.32
CA LYS A 362 30.79 28.08 30.72
C LYS A 362 31.56 29.34 30.38
#